data_AF-A0A5E4BAG5-F1
#
_entry.id   AF-A0A5E4BAG5-F1
#
_cell.length_a   1.000
_cell.length_b   1.000
_cell.length_c   1.000
_cell.angle_alpha   90.00
_cell.angle_beta   90.00
_cell.angle_gamma   90.00
#
_symmetry.space_group_name_H-M   'P 1'
#
loop_
_entity.id
_entity.type
_entity.pdbx_description
1 polymer ?
#
loop_
_entity_poly.entity_id
_entity_poly.type
_entity_poly.pdbx_seq_one_letter_code
_entity_poly.pdbx_strand_id
1 'polypeptide(L)'
;MWVLLRGAYPLRILLPLRGVWMGRRGLPRSLVPGSSRRRYRKEALPALEIPVLPLTTTEIRQYLRAHGIPFQDGYSCLRAPSPFVGSSEPKDQTSAATSFSLFIDKTTGRFLCMTSLAEGSWEDFQASVEGRGDGAREGALLTEAPEAKDIEEIRRIWDRAIPLWELPDPEEAQLARMIFGLTKVTDETLRRFSVRYLRPARSLVFPWFSPRDLGLRGLKLLGAEGQGDGVHYVETTIPRPGAYHNLFGLPLISRRDVEVVLTSRELDSLALNQSTGLPTLALPRGTICLPPALLPYLEQFRRIVFWLGDDLRSWEAAKLFARKLNPKRCSLLREEVLGEISNVEQAAGVPWSRFPDLNRLLKGHRKGELTVFTGPTGSGKTTFISEYALDLCTQGVNTLWGSFEISNVRLARVMLTQFAMGRLEEQLDKYEEWADRFEDLPLYFMTFHGQQSIRSVIDTMQHAVYVYDVCHVVIDNLQFMMGHEQLSTDRIAAQDYIVGAFRKFATDNSCHVTLVIHPRKEDDDKELQTASIFGSAKASQEADNVLILQDRKLVTGPGKRYLQVSKNRFDGDVGVFPLEFNKNSLTFSIPPKSKARLKKIKDDNGLVAKKPSSGKKGAVPQNSET
;
A
#
# COMPACT_ATOMS: atom_id res chain seq x y z
N MET A 1 -32.04 -12.02 2.32
CA MET A 1 -31.96 -12.54 3.70
C MET A 1 -30.65 -12.08 4.34
N TRP A 2 -30.69 -10.94 5.03
CA TRP A 2 -29.57 -10.29 5.75
C TRP A 2 -28.44 -11.24 6.18
N VAL A 3 -27.26 -11.08 5.58
CA VAL A 3 -26.07 -11.93 5.82
C VAL A 3 -25.52 -11.70 7.23
N LEU A 4 -26.06 -12.46 8.18
CA LEU A 4 -25.59 -12.53 9.56
C LEU A 4 -24.36 -13.43 9.66
N LEU A 5 -23.22 -12.84 10.00
CA LEU A 5 -21.98 -13.58 10.19
C LEU A 5 -21.99 -14.36 11.51
N ARG A 6 -22.19 -15.68 11.40
CA ARG A 6 -21.95 -16.65 12.47
C ARG A 6 -20.66 -17.42 12.18
N GLY A 7 -19.83 -17.59 13.21
CA GLY A 7 -18.55 -18.29 13.09
C GLY A 7 -18.66 -19.82 13.18
N ALA A 8 -17.59 -20.47 12.69
CA ALA A 8 -17.16 -21.86 12.92
C ALA A 8 -17.99 -23.03 12.35
N TYR A 9 -17.49 -23.61 11.23
CA TYR A 9 -17.24 -25.03 10.89
C TYR A 9 -18.23 -26.18 11.28
N PRO A 10 -18.18 -27.36 10.62
CA PRO A 10 -18.41 -27.63 9.19
C PRO A 10 -19.33 -28.87 8.95
N LEU A 11 -19.92 -29.10 7.76
CA LEU A 11 -20.16 -30.48 7.21
C LEU A 11 -20.75 -30.53 5.78
N ARG A 12 -20.05 -31.31 4.93
CA ARG A 12 -20.45 -32.17 3.78
C ARG A 12 -21.71 -31.91 2.90
N ILE A 13 -21.40 -31.81 1.59
CA ILE A 13 -21.95 -32.58 0.43
C ILE A 13 -23.44 -32.43 0.08
N LEU A 14 -23.73 -31.90 -1.13
CA LEU A 14 -24.41 -32.63 -2.22
C LEU A 14 -24.35 -31.86 -3.57
N LEU A 15 -23.76 -32.51 -4.57
CA LEU A 15 -24.04 -32.34 -6.02
C LEU A 15 -25.02 -33.47 -6.43
N PRO A 16 -25.59 -33.50 -7.65
CA PRO A 16 -25.72 -32.47 -8.70
C PRO A 16 -27.21 -32.31 -9.17
N LEU A 17 -27.48 -31.60 -10.28
CA LEU A 17 -28.28 -32.14 -11.40
C LEU A 17 -28.31 -31.22 -12.65
N ARG A 18 -28.57 -31.88 -13.79
CA ARG A 18 -28.72 -31.44 -15.21
C ARG A 18 -29.55 -30.14 -15.40
N GLY A 19 -29.41 -29.31 -16.44
CA GLY A 19 -28.66 -29.40 -17.71
C GLY A 19 -29.57 -29.27 -18.96
N VAL A 20 -29.19 -28.52 -20.01
CA VAL A 20 -29.84 -28.47 -21.36
C VAL A 20 -28.78 -28.22 -22.46
N TRP A 21 -29.08 -28.61 -23.71
CA TRP A 21 -28.17 -28.70 -24.86
C TRP A 21 -28.70 -27.96 -26.12
N MET A 22 -27.83 -27.79 -27.13
CA MET A 22 -28.09 -27.28 -28.52
C MET A 22 -28.28 -25.75 -28.69
N GLY A 23 -27.91 -25.12 -29.82
CA GLY A 23 -27.34 -25.64 -31.09
C GLY A 23 -26.74 -24.56 -32.04
N ARG A 24 -26.14 -24.97 -33.17
CA ARG A 24 -25.33 -24.13 -34.11
C ARG A 24 -26.10 -23.60 -35.36
N ARG A 25 -25.71 -22.41 -35.88
CA ARG A 25 -25.67 -21.89 -37.31
C ARG A 25 -25.09 -20.44 -37.33
N GLY A 26 -24.60 -19.81 -38.42
CA GLY A 26 -24.39 -20.34 -39.79
C GLY A 26 -23.79 -19.44 -40.93
N LEU A 27 -23.05 -18.33 -40.72
CA LEU A 27 -22.35 -17.47 -41.77
C LEU A 27 -23.30 -16.65 -42.72
N PRO A 28 -22.86 -15.61 -43.52
CA PRO A 28 -21.53 -15.32 -44.13
C PRO A 28 -21.00 -13.84 -44.05
N ARG A 29 -20.04 -13.45 -44.94
CA ARG A 29 -19.14 -12.26 -44.89
C ARG A 29 -19.39 -11.15 -45.96
N SER A 30 -19.01 -9.91 -45.63
CA SER A 30 -18.44 -8.85 -46.51
C SER A 30 -17.55 -7.92 -45.63
N LEU A 31 -16.22 -7.72 -45.82
CA LEU A 31 -15.45 -7.02 -46.88
C LEU A 31 -15.73 -5.50 -46.92
N VAL A 32 -14.81 -4.50 -46.97
CA VAL A 32 -13.32 -4.25 -46.91
C VAL A 32 -13.14 -2.69 -46.74
N PRO A 33 -12.04 -2.01 -46.30
CA PRO A 33 -10.72 -2.39 -45.72
C PRO A 33 -10.35 -1.77 -44.35
N GLY A 34 -9.28 -2.28 -43.71
CA GLY A 34 -8.53 -1.62 -42.62
C GLY A 34 -7.01 -1.81 -42.80
N SER A 35 -6.18 -0.87 -42.31
CA SER A 35 -4.78 -0.72 -42.73
C SER A 35 -3.76 -1.67 -42.07
N SER A 36 -2.77 -2.05 -42.89
CA SER A 36 -1.43 -2.62 -42.59
C SER A 36 -1.11 -3.13 -41.17
N ARG A 37 -1.24 -4.44 -40.93
CA ARG A 37 -0.50 -5.15 -39.87
C ARG A 37 0.93 -5.47 -40.34
N ARG A 38 1.97 -4.94 -39.68
CA ARG A 38 3.35 -5.46 -39.84
C ARG A 38 3.43 -6.87 -39.23
N ARG A 39 3.84 -7.86 -40.02
CA ARG A 39 4.15 -9.22 -39.56
C ARG A 39 5.45 -9.18 -38.75
N TYR A 40 5.42 -9.60 -37.48
CA TYR A 40 6.65 -9.97 -36.78
C TYR A 40 7.20 -11.27 -37.39
N ARG A 41 8.45 -11.23 -37.84
CA ARG A 41 9.18 -12.38 -38.37
C ARG A 41 9.70 -13.19 -37.17
N LYS A 42 9.29 -14.45 -37.05
CA LYS A 42 9.94 -15.39 -36.12
C LYS A 42 11.29 -15.78 -36.74
N GLU A 43 12.38 -15.22 -36.23
CA GLU A 43 13.71 -15.79 -36.39
C GLU A 43 13.99 -16.61 -35.12
N ALA A 44 14.28 -17.90 -35.31
CA ALA A 44 14.51 -18.83 -34.22
C ALA A 44 15.98 -18.77 -33.82
N LEU A 45 16.25 -18.56 -32.53
CA LEU A 45 17.57 -18.80 -31.96
C LEU A 45 17.83 -20.33 -31.95
N PRO A 46 19.06 -20.78 -32.23
CA PRO A 46 19.39 -22.20 -32.20
C PRO A 46 19.21 -22.75 -30.78
N ALA A 47 18.72 -23.98 -30.69
CA ALA A 47 18.51 -24.65 -29.41
C ALA A 47 19.86 -24.97 -28.75
N LEU A 48 20.05 -24.51 -27.51
CA LEU A 48 20.95 -25.16 -26.57
C LEU A 48 20.22 -26.37 -25.99
N GLU A 49 20.93 -27.50 -25.93
CA GLU A 49 20.37 -28.80 -25.61
C GLU A 49 20.07 -28.96 -24.09
N ILE A 50 19.27 -29.98 -23.76
CA ILE A 50 18.77 -30.34 -22.43
C ILE A 50 17.63 -29.43 -21.89
N PRO A 51 16.36 -29.86 -22.02
CA PRO A 51 15.23 -29.15 -21.42
C PRO A 51 15.09 -29.49 -19.94
N VAL A 52 15.68 -28.69 -19.05
CA VAL A 52 15.28 -28.66 -17.65
C VAL A 52 13.85 -28.09 -17.60
N LEU A 53 12.87 -28.92 -17.22
CA LEU A 53 11.49 -28.49 -17.05
C LEU A 53 11.42 -27.38 -15.97
N PRO A 54 10.68 -26.28 -16.20
CA PRO A 54 10.61 -25.20 -15.23
C PRO A 54 9.84 -25.66 -13.98
N LEU A 55 10.60 -25.94 -12.91
CA LEU A 55 10.09 -26.34 -11.60
C LEU A 55 8.99 -25.38 -11.12
N THR A 56 7.81 -25.92 -10.85
CA THR A 56 6.67 -25.15 -10.37
C THR A 56 6.61 -25.14 -8.84
N THR A 57 6.07 -24.07 -8.26
CA THR A 57 5.77 -24.02 -6.81
C THR A 57 4.91 -25.18 -6.33
N THR A 58 4.08 -25.77 -7.20
CA THR A 58 3.24 -26.92 -6.87
C THR A 58 4.07 -28.17 -6.67
N GLU A 59 5.03 -28.45 -7.55
CA GLU A 59 5.95 -29.59 -7.44
C GLU A 59 6.84 -29.48 -6.20
N ILE A 60 7.42 -28.29 -5.94
CA ILE A 60 8.20 -28.03 -4.72
C ILE A 60 7.36 -28.32 -3.46
N ARG A 61 6.12 -27.83 -3.39
CA ARG A 61 5.21 -28.10 -2.27
C ARG A 61 4.83 -29.58 -2.15
N GLN A 62 4.63 -30.29 -3.27
CA GLN A 62 4.33 -31.72 -3.28
C GLN A 62 5.51 -32.53 -2.77
N TYR A 63 6.74 -32.23 -3.21
CA TYR A 63 7.97 -32.88 -2.75
C TYR A 63 8.18 -32.69 -1.23
N LEU A 64 8.04 -31.46 -0.73
CA LEU A 64 8.18 -31.17 0.70
C LEU A 64 7.13 -31.94 1.55
N ARG A 65 5.88 -32.04 1.07
CA ARG A 65 4.84 -32.85 1.74
C ARG A 65 5.17 -34.34 1.72
N ALA A 66 5.62 -34.88 0.59
CA ALA A 66 5.98 -36.30 0.45
C ALA A 66 7.11 -36.70 1.41
N HIS A 67 8.07 -35.81 1.65
CA HIS A 67 9.21 -36.04 2.55
C HIS A 67 8.95 -35.63 4.01
N GLY A 68 7.73 -35.19 4.34
CA GLY A 68 7.32 -34.81 5.70
C GLY A 68 7.95 -33.51 6.21
N ILE A 69 8.45 -32.64 5.32
CA ILE A 69 9.09 -31.37 5.69
C ILE A 69 8.01 -30.29 5.83
N PRO A 70 7.77 -29.73 7.04
CA PRO A 70 6.79 -28.66 7.22
C PRO A 70 7.31 -27.37 6.59
N PHE A 71 6.43 -26.61 5.93
CA PHE A 71 6.79 -25.34 5.31
C PHE A 71 5.72 -24.27 5.50
N GLN A 72 6.15 -23.00 5.42
CA GLN A 72 5.31 -21.82 5.35
C GLN A 72 5.53 -21.10 4.02
N ASP A 73 4.50 -20.43 3.50
CA ASP A 73 4.62 -19.60 2.30
C ASP A 73 5.19 -18.22 2.69
N GLY A 74 6.41 -17.91 2.24
CA GLY A 74 7.06 -16.62 2.44
C GLY A 74 6.70 -15.60 1.35
N TYR A 75 7.46 -14.52 1.22
CA TYR A 75 7.23 -13.47 0.23
C TYR A 75 7.58 -13.96 -1.18
N SER A 76 8.87 -14.23 -1.43
CA SER A 76 9.42 -14.78 -2.67
C SER A 76 9.78 -16.26 -2.53
N CYS A 77 10.06 -16.73 -1.31
CA CYS A 77 10.50 -18.10 -1.05
C CYS A 77 9.47 -18.91 -0.25
N LEU A 78 9.54 -20.25 -0.31
CA LEU A 78 8.99 -21.13 0.71
C LEU A 78 9.96 -21.20 1.88
N ARG A 79 9.43 -21.22 3.11
CA ARG A 79 10.20 -21.23 4.35
C ARG A 79 10.08 -22.60 5.00
N ALA A 80 11.18 -23.26 5.33
CA ALA A 80 11.23 -24.61 5.91
C ALA A 80 12.22 -24.67 7.10
N PRO A 81 12.13 -25.64 8.01
CA PRO A 81 13.23 -25.92 8.93
C PRO A 81 14.43 -26.46 8.15
N SER A 82 15.65 -26.22 8.65
CA SER A 82 16.85 -26.71 8.00
C SER A 82 17.02 -28.23 8.18
N PRO A 83 17.20 -29.02 7.10
CA PRO A 83 17.62 -30.41 7.19
C PRO A 83 19.12 -30.57 7.48
N PHE A 84 19.89 -29.48 7.43
CA PHE A 84 21.36 -29.48 7.49
C PHE A 84 21.93 -29.33 8.92
N VAL A 85 21.09 -29.43 9.96
CA VAL A 85 21.53 -29.28 11.36
C VAL A 85 22.01 -30.63 11.88
N GLY A 86 23.31 -30.74 12.17
CA GLY A 86 23.87 -31.88 12.88
C GLY A 86 23.27 -32.04 14.27
N SER A 87 23.06 -33.28 14.70
CA SER A 87 22.47 -33.61 16.00
C SER A 87 23.43 -33.35 17.16
N SER A 88 23.58 -32.09 17.58
CA SER A 88 24.53 -31.72 18.65
C SER A 88 24.09 -30.52 19.52
N GLU A 89 22.80 -30.42 19.87
CA GLU A 89 22.36 -29.73 21.10
C GLU A 89 21.29 -30.56 21.82
N PRO A 90 21.27 -30.59 23.17
CA PRO A 90 20.38 -31.46 23.94
C PRO A 90 18.92 -30.99 23.91
N LYS A 91 17.99 -31.94 24.04
CA LYS A 91 16.54 -31.69 24.06
C LYS A 91 16.07 -31.11 25.39
N ASP A 92 16.10 -29.78 25.55
CA ASP A 92 15.26 -29.12 26.56
C ASP A 92 13.85 -28.86 26.01
N GLN A 93 12.87 -29.56 26.59
CA GLN A 93 11.50 -29.64 26.09
C GLN A 93 10.60 -28.51 26.61
N THR A 94 10.92 -27.25 26.31
CA THR A 94 9.98 -26.14 26.48
C THR A 94 10.17 -25.06 25.41
N SER A 95 9.13 -24.81 24.61
CA SER A 95 9.04 -23.75 23.58
C SER A 95 9.97 -23.86 22.35
N ALA A 96 10.00 -25.04 21.70
CA ALA A 96 10.55 -25.20 20.36
C ALA A 96 9.69 -24.50 19.29
N ALA A 97 9.75 -23.16 19.22
CA ALA A 97 9.24 -22.40 18.09
C ALA A 97 10.05 -22.80 16.84
N THR A 98 9.41 -23.44 15.88
CA THR A 98 10.06 -23.96 14.66
C THR A 98 10.70 -22.82 13.87
N SER A 99 12.01 -22.65 14.00
CA SER A 99 12.76 -21.60 13.35
C SER A 99 12.97 -21.94 11.87
N PHE A 100 12.06 -21.43 11.03
CA PHE A 100 12.16 -21.53 9.59
C PHE A 100 13.45 -20.83 9.11
N SER A 101 14.43 -21.66 8.78
CA SER A 101 15.83 -21.31 8.57
C SER A 101 16.31 -21.66 7.16
N LEU A 102 15.50 -22.39 6.40
CA LEU A 102 15.69 -22.70 4.99
C LEU A 102 14.69 -21.89 4.15
N PHE A 103 15.19 -21.27 3.09
CA PHE A 103 14.43 -20.45 2.14
C PHE A 103 14.62 -21.03 0.74
N ILE A 104 13.53 -21.43 0.08
CA ILE A 104 13.54 -22.05 -1.25
C ILE A 104 12.80 -21.12 -2.23
N ASP A 105 13.49 -20.57 -3.23
CA ASP A 105 12.88 -19.63 -4.18
C ASP A 105 11.73 -20.29 -4.96
N LYS A 106 10.58 -19.62 -4.99
CA LYS A 106 9.36 -20.11 -5.64
C LYS A 106 9.48 -20.22 -7.17
N THR A 107 10.48 -19.58 -7.78
CA THR A 107 10.61 -19.47 -9.24
C THR A 107 11.68 -20.41 -9.82
N THR A 108 12.76 -20.64 -9.08
CA THR A 108 13.94 -21.38 -9.54
C THR A 108 14.26 -22.62 -8.70
N GLY A 109 13.59 -22.82 -7.56
CA GLY A 109 13.87 -23.92 -6.64
C GLY A 109 15.22 -23.83 -5.90
N ARG A 110 16.06 -22.82 -6.20
CA ARG A 110 17.31 -22.58 -5.45
C ARG A 110 17.02 -22.34 -3.97
N PHE A 111 17.85 -22.92 -3.11
CA PHE A 111 17.69 -22.78 -1.67
C PHE A 111 18.84 -22.01 -1.02
N LEU A 112 18.56 -21.44 0.15
CA LEU A 112 19.51 -20.84 1.08
C LEU A 112 19.09 -21.18 2.51
N CYS A 113 19.99 -21.77 3.30
CA CYS A 113 19.80 -21.94 4.73
C CYS A 113 20.55 -20.85 5.51
N MET A 114 19.85 -19.97 6.23
CA MET A 114 20.48 -18.93 7.05
C MET A 114 21.20 -19.48 8.29
N THR A 115 20.89 -20.70 8.73
CA THR A 115 21.54 -21.34 9.89
C THR A 115 22.89 -21.96 9.52
N SER A 116 22.93 -22.82 8.49
CA SER A 116 24.15 -23.51 8.04
C SER A 116 24.91 -22.78 6.92
N LEU A 117 24.31 -21.72 6.35
CA LEU A 117 24.82 -20.99 5.18
C LEU A 117 25.07 -21.90 3.96
N ALA A 118 24.30 -22.99 3.86
CA ALA A 118 24.23 -23.85 2.70
C ALA A 118 23.30 -23.23 1.64
N GLU A 119 23.77 -23.12 0.41
CA GLU A 119 22.98 -22.71 -0.77
C GLU A 119 23.20 -23.72 -1.92
N GLY A 120 22.25 -23.81 -2.85
CA GLY A 120 22.35 -24.74 -3.98
C GLY A 120 21.14 -24.71 -4.91
N SER A 121 21.18 -25.58 -5.92
CA SER A 121 20.07 -25.87 -6.84
C SER A 121 18.95 -26.67 -6.17
N TRP A 122 17.85 -26.90 -6.90
CA TRP A 122 16.78 -27.76 -6.40
C TRP A 122 17.24 -29.23 -6.36
N GLU A 123 18.01 -29.65 -7.35
CA GLU A 123 18.62 -30.97 -7.46
C GLU A 123 19.54 -31.26 -6.26
N ASP A 124 20.37 -30.29 -5.87
CA ASP A 124 21.24 -30.38 -4.67
C ASP A 124 20.41 -30.55 -3.38
N PHE A 125 19.25 -29.87 -3.30
CA PHE A 125 18.33 -30.00 -2.18
C PHE A 125 17.70 -31.40 -2.12
N GLN A 126 17.25 -31.93 -3.26
CA GLN A 126 16.68 -33.28 -3.34
C GLN A 126 17.70 -34.33 -2.93
N ALA A 127 18.92 -34.27 -3.49
CA ALA A 127 20.02 -35.17 -3.12
C ALA A 127 20.34 -35.12 -1.61
N SER A 128 20.33 -33.92 -1.02
CA SER A 128 20.53 -33.72 0.42
C SER A 128 19.43 -34.30 1.31
N VAL A 129 18.18 -34.31 0.82
CA VAL A 129 17.00 -34.84 1.56
C VAL A 129 16.86 -36.35 1.43
N GLU A 130 17.27 -36.91 0.28
CA GLU A 130 17.22 -38.34 -0.02
C GLU A 130 18.41 -39.10 0.60
N GLY A 131 19.59 -38.48 0.64
CA GLY A 131 20.84 -39.06 1.19
C GLY A 131 20.94 -39.16 2.71
N ARG A 132 19.84 -39.44 3.43
CA ARG A 132 19.79 -39.50 4.91
C ARG A 132 20.78 -40.54 5.50
N GLY A 133 22.02 -40.16 5.85
CA GLY A 133 22.89 -41.08 6.59
C GLY A 133 24.37 -40.71 6.74
N ASP A 134 24.96 -39.93 5.82
CA ASP A 134 26.24 -39.25 6.06
C ASP A 134 25.91 -37.75 6.03
N GLY A 135 26.21 -37.04 7.12
CA GLY A 135 26.00 -35.59 7.15
C GLY A 135 26.81 -34.96 6.03
N ALA A 136 26.30 -33.89 5.41
CA ALA A 136 26.94 -33.26 4.25
C ALA A 136 28.40 -32.89 4.55
N ARG A 137 29.32 -33.82 4.23
CA ARG A 137 30.75 -33.66 4.43
C ARG A 137 31.21 -32.53 3.54
N GLU A 138 32.18 -31.80 4.07
CA GLU A 138 32.70 -30.55 3.56
C GLU A 138 32.89 -30.55 2.03
N GLY A 139 32.05 -29.79 1.32
CA GLY A 139 32.39 -29.22 0.02
C GLY A 139 31.77 -29.85 -1.22
N ALA A 140 30.70 -29.22 -1.70
CA ALA A 140 30.53 -28.94 -3.13
C ALA A 140 29.82 -27.59 -3.29
N LEU A 141 30.54 -26.56 -3.74
CA LEU A 141 29.96 -25.28 -4.18
C LEU A 141 29.47 -25.45 -5.62
N LEU A 142 28.17 -25.37 -5.87
CA LEU A 142 27.60 -25.35 -7.23
C LEU A 142 26.57 -24.22 -7.47
N THR A 143 26.74 -23.09 -6.77
CA THR A 143 26.75 -21.83 -7.52
C THR A 143 28.03 -21.90 -8.36
N GLU A 144 27.93 -21.89 -9.70
CA GLU A 144 29.07 -22.06 -10.63
C GLU A 144 30.33 -21.38 -10.07
N ALA A 145 31.27 -22.19 -9.58
CA ALA A 145 32.45 -21.64 -8.95
C ALA A 145 33.19 -20.78 -9.98
N PRO A 146 33.63 -19.55 -9.64
CA PRO A 146 34.38 -18.73 -10.58
C PRO A 146 35.52 -19.56 -11.17
N GLU A 147 35.74 -19.47 -12.48
CA GLU A 147 36.77 -20.26 -13.16
C GLU A 147 38.08 -20.14 -12.38
N ALA A 148 38.89 -21.20 -12.26
CA ALA A 148 40.10 -21.16 -11.42
C ALA A 148 41.03 -19.98 -11.77
N LYS A 149 40.98 -19.55 -13.04
CA LYS A 149 41.62 -18.34 -13.57
C LYS A 149 41.04 -17.03 -12.98
N ASP A 150 39.71 -16.90 -12.89
CA ASP A 150 39.04 -15.74 -12.31
C ASP A 150 39.41 -15.60 -10.82
N ILE A 151 39.47 -16.70 -10.07
CA ILE A 151 39.85 -16.68 -8.63
C ILE A 151 41.27 -16.13 -8.43
N GLU A 152 42.21 -16.54 -9.28
CA GLU A 152 43.59 -16.05 -9.23
C GLU A 152 43.69 -14.57 -9.63
N GLU A 153 42.94 -14.14 -10.65
CA GLU A 153 42.86 -12.73 -11.03
C GLU A 153 42.24 -11.85 -9.93
N ILE A 154 41.17 -12.34 -9.28
CA ILE A 154 40.52 -11.71 -8.12
C ILE A 154 41.52 -11.47 -6.99
N ARG A 155 42.28 -12.50 -6.59
CA ARG A 155 43.31 -12.39 -5.55
C ARG A 155 44.40 -11.40 -5.95
N ARG A 156 44.95 -11.55 -7.16
CA ARG A 156 45.99 -10.67 -7.69
C ARG A 156 45.58 -9.20 -7.74
N ILE A 157 44.32 -8.89 -8.04
CA ILE A 157 43.80 -7.52 -8.01
C ILE A 157 43.62 -7.04 -6.57
N TRP A 158 43.04 -7.87 -5.70
CA TRP A 158 42.78 -7.54 -4.30
C TRP A 158 44.04 -7.24 -3.50
N ASP A 159 45.09 -8.07 -3.66
CA ASP A 159 46.36 -7.94 -2.96
C ASP A 159 47.18 -6.74 -3.46
N ARG A 160 46.92 -6.27 -4.69
CA ARG A 160 47.49 -5.03 -5.25
C ARG A 160 46.68 -3.78 -4.92
N ALA A 161 45.44 -3.94 -4.45
CA ALA A 161 44.58 -2.83 -4.07
C ALA A 161 44.84 -2.45 -2.60
N ILE A 162 45.05 -1.16 -2.35
CA ILE A 162 45.33 -0.61 -1.02
C ILE A 162 44.01 -0.11 -0.42
N PRO A 163 43.72 -0.29 0.88
CA PRO A 163 42.55 0.31 1.50
C PRO A 163 42.51 1.83 1.31
N LEU A 164 41.36 2.41 0.95
CA LEU A 164 41.29 3.82 0.52
C LEU A 164 41.70 4.81 1.63
N TRP A 165 41.59 4.41 2.90
CA TRP A 165 42.01 5.17 4.08
C TRP A 165 43.49 4.95 4.49
N GLU A 166 44.19 4.02 3.83
CA GLU A 166 45.61 3.67 4.07
C GLU A 166 46.50 4.01 2.86
N LEU A 167 46.04 4.89 1.96
CA LEU A 167 46.85 5.34 0.84
C LEU A 167 48.07 6.14 1.33
N PRO A 168 49.29 5.86 0.82
CA PRO A 168 50.51 6.53 1.30
C PRO A 168 50.57 8.04 0.99
N ASP A 169 49.85 8.46 -0.05
CA ASP A 169 49.82 9.83 -0.55
C ASP A 169 48.46 10.46 -0.19
N PRO A 170 48.43 11.49 0.69
CA PRO A 170 47.18 12.14 1.11
C PRO A 170 46.54 12.99 0.00
N GLU A 171 47.33 13.50 -0.95
CA GLU A 171 46.79 14.24 -2.11
C GLU A 171 46.12 13.27 -3.09
N GLU A 172 46.73 12.12 -3.35
CA GLU A 172 46.11 11.04 -4.15
C GLU A 172 44.83 10.54 -3.49
N ALA A 173 44.82 10.35 -2.16
CA ALA A 173 43.65 9.92 -1.42
C ALA A 173 42.50 10.95 -1.49
N GLN A 174 42.80 12.23 -1.31
CA GLN A 174 41.81 13.31 -1.40
C GLN A 174 41.29 13.49 -2.82
N LEU A 175 42.15 13.35 -3.83
CA LEU A 175 41.79 13.40 -5.25
C LEU A 175 40.91 12.20 -5.64
N ALA A 176 41.22 10.99 -5.17
CA ALA A 176 40.36 9.83 -5.36
C ALA A 176 38.98 10.04 -4.70
N ARG A 177 38.93 10.56 -3.47
CA ARG A 177 37.64 10.89 -2.81
C ARG A 177 36.85 11.96 -3.56
N MET A 178 37.52 12.97 -4.11
CA MET A 178 36.89 13.99 -4.93
C MET A 178 36.29 13.40 -6.22
N ILE A 179 37.08 12.64 -6.96
CA ILE A 179 36.67 12.01 -8.22
C ILE A 179 35.44 11.12 -8.00
N PHE A 180 35.43 10.24 -7.00
CA PHE A 180 34.32 9.32 -6.76
C PHE A 180 33.21 9.88 -5.85
N GLY A 181 33.21 11.18 -5.54
CA GLY A 181 32.18 11.82 -4.70
C GLY A 181 32.16 11.38 -3.22
N LEU A 182 33.23 10.73 -2.75
CA LEU A 182 33.39 10.19 -1.39
C LEU A 182 33.88 11.22 -0.35
N THR A 183 33.91 12.51 -0.68
CA THR A 183 34.42 13.58 0.22
C THR A 183 33.69 13.70 1.55
N LYS A 184 32.44 13.22 1.63
CA LYS A 184 31.62 13.17 2.86
C LYS A 184 31.60 11.79 3.53
N VAL A 185 32.25 10.78 2.94
CA VAL A 185 32.27 9.41 3.48
C VAL A 185 33.48 9.23 4.39
N THR A 186 33.24 8.73 5.60
CA THR A 186 34.26 8.53 6.63
C THR A 186 35.06 7.25 6.41
N ASP A 187 36.27 7.27 6.95
CA ASP A 187 37.24 6.16 6.90
C ASP A 187 36.70 4.92 7.64
N GLU A 188 35.90 5.13 8.68
CA GLU A 188 35.17 4.07 9.37
C GLU A 188 34.15 3.37 8.45
N THR A 189 33.36 4.12 7.67
CA THR A 189 32.44 3.56 6.67
C THR A 189 33.19 2.80 5.59
N LEU A 190 34.28 3.37 5.05
CA LEU A 190 35.12 2.70 4.05
C LEU A 190 35.71 1.39 4.59
N ARG A 191 36.19 1.40 5.85
CA ARG A 191 36.70 0.22 6.55
C ARG A 191 35.63 -0.84 6.75
N ARG A 192 34.43 -0.45 7.23
CA ARG A 192 33.30 -1.35 7.45
C ARG A 192 32.92 -2.11 6.17
N PHE A 193 32.89 -1.42 5.03
CA PHE A 193 32.59 -2.02 3.73
C PHE A 193 33.81 -2.57 2.97
N SER A 194 35.01 -2.51 3.55
CA SER A 194 36.27 -2.99 2.97
C SER A 194 36.59 -2.42 1.57
N VAL A 195 36.33 -1.12 1.37
CA VAL A 195 36.55 -0.45 0.08
C VAL A 195 38.03 -0.20 -0.17
N ARG A 196 38.58 -0.73 -1.27
CA ARG A 196 39.98 -0.54 -1.66
C ARG A 196 40.11 0.33 -2.91
N TYR A 197 41.34 0.76 -3.21
CA TYR A 197 41.70 1.54 -4.38
C TYR A 197 42.89 0.91 -5.11
N LEU A 198 42.74 0.76 -6.43
CA LEU A 198 43.75 0.20 -7.32
C LEU A 198 44.44 1.32 -8.09
N ARG A 199 45.55 1.82 -7.53
CA ARG A 199 46.31 2.97 -8.07
C ARG A 199 46.61 2.87 -9.58
N PRO A 200 47.10 1.74 -10.13
CA PRO A 200 47.44 1.65 -11.57
C PRO A 200 46.26 1.82 -12.53
N ALA A 201 45.03 1.52 -12.08
CA ALA A 201 43.81 1.65 -12.87
C ALA A 201 42.98 2.89 -12.47
N ARG A 202 43.42 3.62 -11.42
CA ARG A 202 42.68 4.72 -10.78
C ARG A 202 41.22 4.33 -10.45
N SER A 203 41.03 3.09 -9.99
CA SER A 203 39.71 2.49 -9.76
C SER A 203 39.45 2.20 -8.29
N LEU A 204 38.22 2.43 -7.82
CA LEU A 204 37.73 1.82 -6.59
C LEU A 204 37.49 0.32 -6.80
N VAL A 205 37.64 -0.45 -5.73
CA VAL A 205 37.51 -1.91 -5.71
C VAL A 205 36.55 -2.30 -4.58
N PHE A 206 35.41 -2.88 -4.94
CA PHE A 206 34.37 -3.36 -4.06
C PHE A 206 34.39 -4.90 -3.98
N PRO A 207 34.58 -5.50 -2.78
CA PRO A 207 34.62 -6.94 -2.63
C PRO A 207 33.23 -7.60 -2.70
N TRP A 208 33.21 -8.82 -3.21
CA TRP A 208 32.17 -9.81 -2.94
C TRP A 208 32.74 -10.87 -2.00
N PHE A 209 32.37 -10.80 -0.72
CA PHE A 209 32.66 -11.86 0.24
C PHE A 209 31.54 -12.88 0.24
N SER A 210 31.88 -14.17 0.31
CA SER A 210 30.89 -15.21 0.54
C SER A 210 30.34 -15.12 1.97
N PRO A 211 29.02 -15.30 2.19
CA PRO A 211 28.42 -15.22 3.53
C PRO A 211 28.97 -16.24 4.53
N ARG A 212 29.48 -17.38 4.04
CA ARG A 212 29.82 -18.56 4.87
C ARG A 212 31.22 -18.50 5.48
N ASP A 213 32.19 -18.05 4.70
CA ASP A 213 33.64 -18.13 5.00
C ASP A 213 34.32 -16.76 4.99
N LEU A 214 33.58 -15.68 4.67
CA LEU A 214 34.12 -14.36 4.32
C LEU A 214 35.20 -14.41 3.21
N GLY A 215 35.24 -15.50 2.45
CA GLY A 215 36.18 -15.70 1.36
C GLY A 215 35.82 -14.82 0.18
N LEU A 216 36.83 -14.20 -0.43
CA LEU A 216 36.64 -13.33 -1.59
C LEU A 216 36.23 -14.16 -2.82
N ARG A 217 35.00 -13.94 -3.31
CA ARG A 217 34.40 -14.64 -4.47
C ARG A 217 34.37 -13.81 -5.75
N GLY A 218 34.59 -12.50 -5.65
CA GLY A 218 34.58 -11.60 -6.79
C GLY A 218 34.93 -10.17 -6.41
N LEU A 219 35.16 -9.34 -7.43
CA LEU A 219 35.43 -7.92 -7.32
C LEU A 219 34.58 -7.16 -8.33
N LYS A 220 34.10 -5.99 -7.92
CA LYS A 220 33.59 -4.97 -8.83
C LYS A 220 34.53 -3.76 -8.77
N LEU A 221 35.03 -3.33 -9.91
CA LEU A 221 35.91 -2.18 -10.05
C LEU A 221 35.13 -1.03 -10.68
N LEU A 222 35.30 0.17 -10.13
CA LEU A 222 34.75 1.42 -10.68
C LEU A 222 35.93 2.32 -11.04
N GLY A 223 36.29 2.36 -12.32
CA GLY A 223 37.30 3.27 -12.87
C GLY A 223 36.71 4.63 -13.19
N ALA A 224 37.56 5.66 -13.15
CA ALA A 224 37.23 7.01 -13.58
C ALA A 224 38.16 7.43 -14.73
N GLU A 225 37.59 7.55 -15.93
CA GLU A 225 38.27 7.98 -17.14
C GLU A 225 37.94 9.45 -17.43
N GLY A 226 38.95 10.28 -17.65
CA GLY A 226 38.75 11.69 -18.00
C GLY A 226 38.54 11.86 -19.50
N GLN A 227 37.37 12.36 -19.92
CA GLN A 227 37.10 12.64 -21.33
C GLN A 227 36.56 14.07 -21.48
N GLY A 228 37.48 15.02 -21.74
CA GLY A 228 37.16 16.45 -21.76
C GLY A 228 36.86 16.97 -20.36
N ASP A 229 35.83 17.80 -20.24
CA ASP A 229 35.42 18.49 -19.00
C ASP A 229 34.56 17.61 -18.06
N GLY A 230 34.55 16.29 -18.28
CA GLY A 230 33.70 15.33 -17.56
C GLY A 230 34.42 14.03 -17.20
N VAL A 231 33.96 13.41 -16.11
CA VAL A 231 34.43 12.09 -15.65
C VAL A 231 33.46 11.02 -16.16
N HIS A 232 33.98 10.09 -16.96
CA HIS A 232 33.27 8.89 -17.39
C HIS A 232 33.60 7.73 -16.44
N TYR A 233 32.58 7.05 -15.93
CA TYR A 233 32.78 5.91 -15.02
C TYR A 233 32.68 4.60 -15.77
N VAL A 234 33.66 3.71 -15.57
CA VAL A 234 33.71 2.38 -16.19
C VAL A 234 33.61 1.31 -15.09
N GLU A 235 32.53 0.54 -15.12
CA GLU A 235 32.33 -0.60 -14.23
C GLU A 235 32.87 -1.89 -14.85
N THR A 236 33.82 -2.54 -14.16
CA THR A 236 34.33 -3.87 -14.51
C THR A 236 33.98 -4.86 -13.40
N THR A 237 33.51 -6.06 -13.74
CA THR A 237 33.07 -7.06 -12.76
C THR A 237 33.73 -8.41 -13.04
N ILE A 238 34.28 -9.04 -11.99
CA ILE A 238 34.99 -10.32 -12.03
C ILE A 238 34.44 -11.22 -10.90
N PRO A 239 33.97 -12.46 -11.17
CA PRO A 239 33.79 -13.08 -12.48
C PRO A 239 32.77 -12.34 -13.37
N ARG A 240 32.63 -12.79 -14.63
CA ARG A 240 31.75 -12.18 -15.64
C ARG A 240 30.32 -11.93 -15.11
N PRO A 241 29.60 -10.86 -15.53
CA PRO A 241 28.30 -10.44 -14.97
C PRO A 241 27.14 -11.46 -14.99
N GLY A 242 27.30 -12.59 -15.70
CA GLY A 242 26.38 -13.74 -15.61
C GLY A 242 26.51 -14.51 -14.30
N ALA A 243 27.75 -14.79 -13.88
CA ALA A 243 28.09 -15.54 -12.66
C ALA A 243 28.25 -14.65 -11.41
N TYR A 244 28.34 -13.32 -11.57
CA TYR A 244 28.45 -12.39 -10.45
C TYR A 244 27.12 -12.23 -9.71
N HIS A 245 27.06 -12.66 -8.44
CA HIS A 245 25.87 -12.67 -7.60
C HIS A 245 26.13 -12.00 -6.23
N ASN A 246 26.90 -10.91 -6.22
CA ASN A 246 27.14 -10.13 -5.01
C ASN A 246 25.87 -9.38 -4.55
N LEU A 247 25.72 -9.20 -3.23
CA LEU A 247 24.95 -8.12 -2.62
C LEU A 247 25.94 -7.32 -1.78
N PHE A 248 26.45 -6.21 -2.31
CA PHE A 248 27.52 -5.49 -1.63
C PHE A 248 26.99 -4.88 -0.31
N GLY A 249 27.62 -5.24 0.80
CA GLY A 249 27.14 -4.99 2.16
C GLY A 249 26.57 -6.23 2.88
N LEU A 250 26.37 -7.36 2.20
CA LEU A 250 25.75 -8.56 2.78
C LEU A 250 26.42 -9.10 4.07
N PRO A 251 27.75 -9.11 4.23
CA PRO A 251 28.40 -9.50 5.49
C PRO A 251 28.10 -8.58 6.69
N LEU A 252 27.52 -7.40 6.45
CA LEU A 252 27.17 -6.42 7.49
C LEU A 252 25.74 -6.59 8.00
N ILE A 253 24.94 -7.46 7.37
CA ILE A 253 23.55 -7.74 7.76
C ILE A 253 23.53 -8.64 8.99
N SER A 254 22.84 -8.20 10.03
CA SER A 254 22.55 -8.97 11.23
C SER A 254 21.29 -9.81 11.05
N ARG A 255 21.23 -10.99 11.67
CA ARG A 255 20.00 -11.81 11.77
C ARG A 255 18.83 -11.11 12.50
N ARG A 256 19.09 -9.95 13.12
CA ARG A 256 18.06 -9.11 13.77
C ARG A 256 17.47 -8.04 12.84
N ASP A 257 18.05 -7.84 11.66
CA ASP A 257 17.66 -6.76 10.75
C ASP A 257 16.35 -7.12 10.03
N VAL A 258 15.28 -6.40 10.37
CA VAL A 258 13.95 -6.60 9.79
C VAL A 258 13.66 -5.67 8.61
N GLU A 259 14.52 -4.69 8.36
CA GLU A 259 14.42 -3.76 7.23
C GLU A 259 15.78 -3.52 6.56
N VAL A 260 15.75 -3.22 5.26
CA VAL A 260 16.96 -2.99 4.44
C VAL A 260 16.68 -1.96 3.35
N VAL A 261 17.71 -1.17 2.99
CA VAL A 261 17.68 -0.28 1.82
C VAL A 261 18.46 -0.94 0.67
N LEU A 262 17.82 -1.09 -0.48
CA LEU A 262 18.44 -1.62 -1.70
C LEU A 262 18.88 -0.47 -2.62
N THR A 263 20.17 -0.39 -2.90
CA THR A 263 20.75 0.62 -3.78
C THR A 263 21.11 0.04 -5.15
N SER A 264 21.18 0.90 -6.18
CA SER A 264 21.68 0.52 -7.50
C SER A 264 23.21 0.53 -7.61
N ARG A 265 23.89 1.32 -6.77
CA ARG A 265 25.34 1.50 -6.77
C ARG A 265 25.92 1.30 -5.37
N GLU A 266 27.17 0.85 -5.34
CA GLU A 266 27.93 0.60 -4.11
C GLU A 266 28.19 1.90 -3.32
N LEU A 267 28.48 3.01 -4.02
CA LEU A 267 28.70 4.33 -3.42
C LEU A 267 27.48 4.83 -2.63
N ASP A 268 26.27 4.64 -3.16
CA ASP A 268 25.03 5.03 -2.48
C ASP A 268 24.82 4.19 -1.20
N SER A 269 25.23 2.91 -1.20
CA SER A 269 25.16 2.04 -0.03
C SER A 269 26.04 2.56 1.11
N LEU A 270 27.26 3.01 0.81
CA LEU A 270 28.17 3.64 1.78
C LEU A 270 27.55 4.90 2.40
N ALA A 271 27.09 5.82 1.54
CA ALA A 271 26.55 7.10 1.96
C ALA A 271 25.28 6.95 2.82
N LEU A 272 24.38 6.03 2.44
CA LEU A 272 23.14 5.78 3.17
C LEU A 272 23.39 5.05 4.49
N ASN A 273 24.28 4.06 4.54
CA ASN A 273 24.60 3.38 5.80
C ASN A 273 25.17 4.36 6.82
N GLN A 274 26.09 5.24 6.39
CA GLN A 274 26.64 6.29 7.25
C GLN A 274 25.58 7.31 7.70
N SER A 275 24.71 7.76 6.79
CA SER A 275 23.76 8.86 7.09
C SER A 275 22.51 8.40 7.86
N THR A 276 22.13 7.12 7.75
CA THR A 276 20.89 6.59 8.34
C THR A 276 21.11 5.55 9.45
N GLY A 277 22.29 4.92 9.50
CA GLY A 277 22.55 3.74 10.33
C GLY A 277 21.85 2.46 9.88
N LEU A 278 20.98 2.52 8.86
CA LEU A 278 20.20 1.37 8.40
C LEU A 278 21.05 0.35 7.63
N PRO A 279 20.68 -0.94 7.64
CA PRO A 279 21.30 -1.94 6.77
C PRO A 279 21.08 -1.60 5.30
N THR A 280 22.16 -1.63 4.51
CA THR A 280 22.14 -1.30 3.07
C THR A 280 22.76 -2.42 2.25
N LEU A 281 22.20 -2.69 1.06
CA LEU A 281 22.73 -3.65 0.09
C LEU A 281 22.71 -3.04 -1.31
N ALA A 282 23.84 -3.04 -2.02
CA ALA A 282 23.87 -2.66 -3.43
C ALA A 282 23.62 -3.88 -4.34
N LEU A 283 22.81 -3.67 -5.37
CA LEU A 283 22.48 -4.68 -6.38
C LEU A 283 23.63 -4.85 -7.39
N PRO A 284 24.02 -6.09 -7.75
CA PRO A 284 25.24 -6.35 -8.54
C PRO A 284 25.16 -5.84 -9.97
N ARG A 285 23.94 -5.58 -10.46
CA ARG A 285 23.64 -5.10 -11.82
C ARG A 285 22.76 -3.85 -11.79
N GLY A 286 22.78 -3.12 -10.67
CA GLY A 286 21.98 -1.93 -10.42
C GLY A 286 20.52 -2.07 -10.84
N THR A 287 20.09 -1.20 -11.74
CA THR A 287 18.72 -1.15 -12.29
C THR A 287 18.44 -2.15 -13.40
N ILE A 288 19.45 -2.80 -13.97
CA ILE A 288 19.31 -3.67 -15.15
C ILE A 288 18.52 -4.94 -14.81
N CYS A 289 18.88 -5.64 -13.73
CA CYS A 289 18.22 -6.88 -13.34
C CYS A 289 18.58 -7.35 -11.92
N LEU A 290 17.57 -7.46 -11.06
CA LEU A 290 17.61 -8.28 -9.83
C LEU A 290 17.58 -9.79 -10.20
N PRO A 291 18.68 -10.55 -10.00
CA PRO A 291 18.71 -12.00 -10.26
C PRO A 291 17.81 -12.77 -9.27
N PRO A 292 17.04 -13.78 -9.69
CA PRO A 292 16.25 -14.63 -8.79
C PRO A 292 17.09 -15.31 -7.69
N ALA A 293 18.36 -15.61 -7.98
CA ALA A 293 19.33 -16.16 -7.02
C ALA A 293 19.51 -15.31 -5.74
N LEU A 294 19.20 -14.01 -5.79
CA LEU A 294 19.33 -13.11 -4.65
C LEU A 294 18.05 -13.01 -3.79
N LEU A 295 16.93 -13.56 -4.26
CA LEU A 295 15.64 -13.47 -3.55
C LEU A 295 15.67 -14.16 -2.17
N PRO A 296 16.33 -15.33 -1.95
CA PRO A 296 16.43 -15.94 -0.62
C PRO A 296 17.16 -15.06 0.40
N TYR A 297 18.21 -14.34 0.00
CA TYR A 297 18.93 -13.39 0.87
C TYR A 297 18.05 -12.22 1.32
N LEU A 298 17.08 -11.84 0.49
CA LEU A 298 16.15 -10.73 0.73
C LEU A 298 14.85 -11.19 1.41
N GLU A 299 14.61 -12.49 1.60
CA GLU A 299 13.38 -13.04 2.19
C GLU A 299 13.23 -12.72 3.70
N GLN A 300 14.35 -12.54 4.42
CA GLN A 300 14.36 -12.25 5.86
C GLN A 300 13.71 -10.90 6.23
N PHE A 301 13.84 -9.89 5.36
CA PHE A 301 13.40 -8.53 5.66
C PHE A 301 11.87 -8.39 5.56
N ARG A 302 11.25 -7.82 6.59
CA ARG A 302 9.82 -7.47 6.60
C ARG A 302 9.52 -6.20 5.82
N ARG A 303 10.52 -5.33 5.62
CA ARG A 303 10.44 -4.10 4.83
C ARG A 303 11.68 -3.95 3.94
N ILE A 304 11.48 -3.51 2.71
CA ILE A 304 12.53 -3.22 1.73
C ILE A 304 12.28 -1.81 1.20
N VAL A 305 13.28 -0.94 1.29
CA VAL A 305 13.23 0.41 0.73
C VAL A 305 14.09 0.46 -0.54
N PHE A 306 13.55 0.95 -1.65
CA PHE A 306 14.32 1.09 -2.88
C PHE A 306 14.95 2.48 -2.98
N TRP A 307 16.27 2.52 -3.19
CA TRP A 307 17.05 3.72 -3.49
C TRP A 307 17.88 3.48 -4.76
N LEU A 308 17.19 3.31 -5.89
CA LEU A 308 17.85 2.91 -7.15
C LEU A 308 18.37 4.09 -7.98
N GLY A 309 17.95 5.31 -7.71
CA GLY A 309 18.31 6.50 -8.47
C GLY A 309 17.12 7.43 -8.67
N ASP A 310 17.33 8.52 -9.42
CA ASP A 310 16.35 9.56 -9.68
C ASP A 310 15.80 9.57 -11.12
N ASP A 311 16.28 8.68 -11.98
CA ASP A 311 15.91 8.59 -13.39
C ASP A 311 14.76 7.58 -13.65
N LEU A 312 14.20 7.65 -14.87
CA LEU A 312 13.07 6.81 -15.28
C LEU A 312 13.41 5.30 -15.28
N ARG A 313 14.66 4.90 -15.56
CA ARG A 313 15.05 3.48 -15.55
C ARG A 313 15.11 2.93 -14.13
N SER A 314 15.55 3.75 -13.17
CA SER A 314 15.51 3.41 -11.74
C SER A 314 14.08 3.16 -11.25
N TRP A 315 13.12 3.96 -11.70
CA TRP A 315 11.68 3.80 -11.44
C TRP A 315 11.12 2.51 -12.05
N GLU A 316 11.34 2.26 -13.35
CA GLU A 316 10.89 1.02 -13.99
C GLU A 316 11.50 -0.23 -13.32
N ALA A 317 12.78 -0.18 -12.98
CA ALA A 317 13.48 -1.23 -12.25
C ALA A 317 12.88 -1.47 -10.86
N ALA A 318 12.62 -0.42 -10.08
CA ALA A 318 12.06 -0.53 -8.74
C ALA A 318 10.69 -1.22 -8.75
N LYS A 319 9.80 -0.86 -9.70
CA LYS A 319 8.52 -1.55 -9.93
C LYS A 319 8.68 -3.02 -10.31
N LEU A 320 9.62 -3.34 -11.20
CA LEU A 320 9.89 -4.72 -11.62
C LEU A 320 10.48 -5.57 -10.47
N PHE A 321 11.29 -4.96 -9.61
CA PHE A 321 11.90 -5.64 -8.46
C PHE A 321 10.90 -5.81 -7.32
N ALA A 322 10.03 -4.83 -7.06
CA ALA A 322 8.92 -4.94 -6.11
C ALA A 322 8.00 -6.12 -6.43
N ARG A 323 7.70 -6.36 -7.72
CA ARG A 323 6.92 -7.54 -8.16
C ARG A 323 7.58 -8.88 -7.79
N LYS A 324 8.92 -8.97 -7.86
CA LYS A 324 9.68 -10.17 -7.44
C LYS A 324 9.75 -10.32 -5.92
N LEU A 325 9.77 -9.20 -5.20
CA LEU A 325 10.01 -9.15 -3.76
C LEU A 325 8.73 -9.04 -2.92
N ASN A 326 7.54 -9.15 -3.52
CA ASN A 326 6.22 -8.83 -2.96
C ASN A 326 6.04 -7.31 -2.70
N PRO A 327 5.22 -6.60 -3.51
CA PRO A 327 5.07 -5.14 -3.40
C PRO A 327 4.60 -4.65 -2.04
N LYS A 328 3.85 -5.45 -1.26
CA LYS A 328 3.34 -5.04 0.05
C LYS A 328 4.42 -4.75 1.10
N ARG A 329 5.66 -5.23 0.89
CA ARG A 329 6.81 -4.91 1.76
C ARG A 329 7.81 -3.94 1.14
N CYS A 330 7.55 -3.43 -0.06
CA CYS A 330 8.44 -2.53 -0.78
C CYS A 330 7.94 -1.08 -0.65
N SER A 331 8.66 -0.23 0.07
CA SER A 331 8.35 1.21 0.13
C SER A 331 8.96 1.93 -1.08
N LEU A 332 8.10 2.61 -1.84
CA LEU A 332 8.44 3.32 -3.08
C LEU A 332 8.04 4.80 -2.92
N LEU A 333 8.51 5.45 -1.86
CA LEU A 333 8.02 6.77 -1.42
C LEU A 333 7.99 7.83 -2.54
N ARG A 334 9.00 7.85 -3.43
CA ARG A 334 9.02 8.76 -4.58
C ARG A 334 7.96 8.43 -5.64
N GLU A 335 7.62 7.16 -5.82
CA GLU A 335 6.56 6.74 -6.75
C GLU A 335 5.17 6.94 -6.16
N GLU A 336 5.03 6.75 -4.85
CA GLU A 336 3.82 7.05 -4.07
C GLU A 336 3.52 8.56 -4.19
N VAL A 337 4.50 9.42 -3.88
CA VAL A 337 4.40 10.88 -4.02
C VAL A 337 4.17 11.31 -5.48
N LEU A 338 4.90 10.74 -6.45
CA LEU A 338 4.67 11.05 -7.87
C LEU A 338 3.28 10.58 -8.32
N GLY A 339 2.77 9.46 -7.79
CA GLY A 339 1.44 8.94 -8.04
C GLY A 339 0.35 9.86 -7.50
N GLU A 340 0.51 10.36 -6.27
CA GLU A 340 -0.40 11.34 -5.67
C GLU A 340 -0.43 12.65 -6.46
N ILE A 341 0.74 13.16 -6.88
CA ILE A 341 0.86 14.39 -7.69
C ILE A 341 0.29 14.19 -9.11
N SER A 342 0.49 13.02 -9.72
CA SER A 342 0.07 12.76 -11.12
C SER A 342 -1.43 12.41 -11.22
N ASN A 343 -1.98 11.72 -10.23
CA ASN A 343 -3.37 11.26 -10.19
C ASN A 343 -4.15 11.98 -9.08
N VAL A 344 -4.22 13.31 -9.15
CA VAL A 344 -4.86 14.17 -8.14
C VAL A 344 -6.29 13.72 -7.79
N GLU A 345 -7.08 13.29 -8.78
CA GLU A 345 -8.44 12.75 -8.57
C GLU A 345 -8.45 11.45 -7.76
N GLN A 346 -7.46 10.58 -7.95
CA GLN A 346 -7.33 9.33 -7.20
C GLN A 346 -6.82 9.59 -5.78
N ALA A 347 -5.90 10.54 -5.62
CA ALA A 347 -5.39 10.98 -4.33
C ALA A 347 -6.49 11.64 -3.48
N ALA A 348 -7.39 12.40 -4.10
CA ALA A 348 -8.52 13.05 -3.43
C ALA A 348 -9.50 12.07 -2.75
N GLY A 349 -9.58 10.82 -3.21
CA GLY A 349 -10.47 9.78 -2.69
C GLY A 349 -11.84 9.74 -3.38
N VAL A 350 -12.80 9.05 -2.78
CA VAL A 350 -14.15 8.89 -3.36
C VAL A 350 -15.00 10.13 -3.04
N PRO A 351 -15.47 10.92 -4.03
CA PRO A 351 -16.28 12.10 -3.77
C PRO A 351 -17.69 11.72 -3.27
N TRP A 352 -18.28 12.54 -2.41
CA TRP A 352 -19.68 12.39 -2.00
C TRP A 352 -20.62 12.92 -3.09
N SER A 353 -21.50 12.06 -3.62
CA SER A 353 -22.47 12.46 -4.65
C SER A 353 -23.60 13.32 -4.07
N ARG A 354 -24.06 13.01 -2.86
CA ARG A 354 -25.09 13.76 -2.11
C ARG A 354 -24.60 15.05 -1.45
N PHE A 355 -23.29 15.24 -1.27
CA PHE A 355 -22.71 16.38 -0.53
C PHE A 355 -21.59 17.10 -1.31
N PRO A 356 -21.91 17.85 -2.38
CA PRO A 356 -20.90 18.58 -3.17
C PRO A 356 -20.07 19.60 -2.37
N ASP A 357 -20.67 20.27 -1.39
CA ASP A 357 -19.95 21.20 -0.50
C ASP A 357 -18.93 20.49 0.41
N LEU A 358 -19.16 19.22 0.74
CA LEU A 358 -18.19 18.40 1.47
C LEU A 358 -17.01 18.04 0.57
N ASN A 359 -17.22 17.79 -0.72
CA ASN A 359 -16.13 17.64 -1.70
C ASN A 359 -15.33 18.93 -1.86
N ARG A 360 -15.97 20.11 -1.82
CA ARG A 360 -15.21 21.37 -1.93
C ARG A 360 -14.17 21.50 -0.81
N LEU A 361 -14.55 21.13 0.42
CA LEU A 361 -13.70 21.24 1.60
C LEU A 361 -12.76 20.04 1.77
N LEU A 362 -13.26 18.81 1.75
CA LEU A 362 -12.47 17.59 2.00
C LEU A 362 -11.91 16.91 0.74
N LYS A 363 -12.28 17.35 -0.46
CA LYS A 363 -12.04 16.72 -1.78
C LYS A 363 -12.72 15.37 -2.00
N GLY A 364 -12.62 14.45 -1.04
CA GLY A 364 -13.24 13.12 -1.08
C GLY A 364 -12.91 12.26 0.13
N HIS A 365 -13.48 11.06 0.18
CA HIS A 365 -13.26 10.04 1.20
C HIS A 365 -12.00 9.22 0.89
N ARG A 366 -10.93 9.41 1.65
CA ARG A 366 -9.65 8.69 1.48
C ARG A 366 -9.50 7.53 2.45
N LYS A 367 -8.90 6.45 1.98
CA LYS A 367 -8.53 5.29 2.80
C LYS A 367 -7.40 5.67 3.78
N GLY A 368 -7.38 5.06 4.96
CA GLY A 368 -6.33 5.27 5.96
C GLY A 368 -6.45 6.54 6.82
N GLU A 369 -7.50 7.35 6.61
CA GLU A 369 -7.79 8.52 7.43
C GLU A 369 -8.71 8.20 8.63
N LEU A 370 -8.56 9.00 9.69
CA LEU A 370 -9.50 9.07 10.82
C LEU A 370 -10.30 10.37 10.74
N THR A 371 -11.62 10.26 10.55
CA THR A 371 -12.57 11.39 10.65
C THR A 371 -13.26 11.36 11.99
N VAL A 372 -13.14 12.42 12.79
CA VAL A 372 -13.92 12.60 14.03
C VAL A 372 -15.15 13.45 13.74
N PHE A 373 -16.32 12.95 14.14
CA PHE A 373 -17.61 13.62 13.95
C PHE A 373 -18.27 13.92 15.31
N THR A 374 -18.60 15.17 15.56
CA THR A 374 -19.22 15.64 16.82
C THR A 374 -20.42 16.55 16.56
N GLY A 375 -21.20 16.83 17.60
CA GLY A 375 -22.38 17.69 17.56
C GLY A 375 -23.32 17.46 18.74
N PRO A 376 -24.26 18.38 19.03
CA PRO A 376 -25.14 18.29 20.19
C PRO A 376 -25.99 17.00 20.22
N THR A 377 -26.51 16.64 21.40
CA THR A 377 -27.48 15.54 21.51
C THR A 377 -28.76 15.90 20.75
N GLY A 378 -29.28 14.98 19.94
CA GLY A 378 -30.48 15.22 19.13
C GLY A 378 -30.29 16.06 17.85
N SER A 379 -29.08 16.55 17.53
CA SER A 379 -28.83 17.36 16.31
C SER A 379 -28.99 16.57 14.99
N GLY A 380 -29.01 15.24 15.05
CA GLY A 380 -29.15 14.34 13.89
C GLY A 380 -27.85 13.66 13.45
N LYS A 381 -26.84 13.56 14.31
CA LYS A 381 -25.52 12.98 14.01
C LYS A 381 -25.57 11.65 13.25
N THR A 382 -26.18 10.63 13.87
CA THR A 382 -26.39 9.29 13.29
C THR A 382 -27.09 9.36 11.94
N THR A 383 -28.09 10.24 11.79
CA THR A 383 -28.85 10.42 10.54
C THR A 383 -28.03 11.06 9.43
N PHE A 384 -27.10 11.97 9.76
CA PHE A 384 -26.17 12.52 8.78
C PHE A 384 -25.11 11.47 8.39
N ILE A 385 -24.51 10.80 9.36
CA ILE A 385 -23.49 9.77 9.13
C ILE A 385 -24.06 8.54 8.39
N SER A 386 -25.33 8.19 8.62
CA SER A 386 -25.99 7.11 7.89
C SER A 386 -26.18 7.44 6.41
N GLU A 387 -26.52 8.70 6.08
CA GLU A 387 -26.62 9.16 4.68
C GLU A 387 -25.24 9.30 4.02
N TYR A 388 -24.27 9.87 4.73
CA TYR A 388 -22.86 9.96 4.32
C TYR A 388 -22.26 8.59 3.99
N ALA A 389 -22.50 7.59 4.83
CA ALA A 389 -22.04 6.22 4.63
C ALA A 389 -22.78 5.53 3.47
N LEU A 390 -24.10 5.75 3.36
CA LEU A 390 -24.93 5.21 2.28
C LEU A 390 -24.48 5.73 0.91
N ASP A 391 -24.19 7.03 0.79
CA ASP A 391 -23.68 7.65 -0.44
C ASP A 391 -22.38 6.98 -0.93
N LEU A 392 -21.47 6.67 -0.02
CA LEU A 392 -20.24 5.92 -0.31
C LEU A 392 -20.54 4.46 -0.67
N CYS A 393 -21.47 3.79 0.02
CA CYS A 393 -21.90 2.43 -0.31
C CYS A 393 -22.47 2.34 -1.74
N THR A 394 -23.28 3.32 -2.17
CA THR A 394 -23.83 3.37 -3.54
C THR A 394 -22.78 3.57 -4.62
N GLN A 395 -21.57 4.01 -4.25
CA GLN A 395 -20.41 4.12 -5.12
C GLN A 395 -19.45 2.91 -5.01
N GLY A 396 -19.85 1.85 -4.30
CA GLY A 396 -19.07 0.62 -4.14
C GLY A 396 -18.06 0.63 -2.99
N VAL A 397 -18.15 1.54 -2.03
CA VAL A 397 -17.24 1.56 -0.86
C VAL A 397 -17.74 0.58 0.21
N ASN A 398 -17.07 -0.56 0.32
CA ASN A 398 -17.33 -1.57 1.36
C ASN A 398 -17.25 -0.96 2.76
N THR A 399 -18.40 -0.85 3.42
CA THR A 399 -18.58 -0.10 4.67
C THR A 399 -19.07 -1.02 5.78
N LEU A 400 -18.43 -0.97 6.95
CA LEU A 400 -18.86 -1.63 8.17
C LEU A 400 -19.41 -0.61 9.17
N TRP A 401 -20.57 -0.88 9.74
CA TRP A 401 -21.23 -0.03 10.73
C TRP A 401 -21.26 -0.70 12.12
N GLY A 402 -20.60 -0.07 13.09
CA GLY A 402 -20.70 -0.41 14.51
C GLY A 402 -21.65 0.54 15.23
N SER A 403 -22.93 0.16 15.32
CA SER A 403 -23.89 0.90 16.15
C SER A 403 -23.93 0.34 17.57
N PHE A 404 -23.48 1.16 18.52
CA PHE A 404 -23.54 0.84 19.95
C PHE A 404 -24.68 1.59 20.64
N GLU A 405 -25.12 2.74 20.09
CA GLU A 405 -26.22 3.56 20.59
C GLU A 405 -27.61 3.12 20.09
N ILE A 406 -27.71 2.63 18.84
CA ILE A 406 -28.99 2.33 18.17
C ILE A 406 -28.99 0.87 17.69
N SER A 407 -30.16 0.22 17.63
CA SER A 407 -30.26 -1.13 17.08
C SER A 407 -30.14 -1.15 15.56
N ASN A 408 -29.46 -2.16 15.01
CA ASN A 408 -29.24 -2.31 13.56
C ASN A 408 -30.55 -2.26 12.76
N VAL A 409 -31.66 -2.79 13.30
CA VAL A 409 -32.99 -2.73 12.68
C VAL A 409 -33.47 -1.28 12.51
N ARG A 410 -33.33 -0.44 13.55
CA ARG A 410 -33.76 0.97 13.51
C ARG A 410 -32.87 1.80 12.60
N LEU A 411 -31.57 1.53 12.60
CA LEU A 411 -30.61 2.11 11.67
C LEU A 411 -30.93 1.75 10.22
N ALA A 412 -31.06 0.45 9.91
CA ALA A 412 -31.33 -0.03 8.56
C ALA A 412 -32.64 0.57 8.03
N ARG A 413 -33.67 0.72 8.88
CA ARG A 413 -34.91 1.44 8.53
C ARG A 413 -34.65 2.90 8.11
N VAL A 414 -33.78 3.63 8.81
CA VAL A 414 -33.39 5.00 8.44
C VAL A 414 -32.60 5.02 7.13
N MET A 415 -31.59 4.16 6.98
CA MET A 415 -30.77 4.07 5.77
C MET A 415 -31.61 3.69 4.54
N LEU A 416 -32.54 2.73 4.68
CA LEU A 416 -33.46 2.33 3.62
C LEU A 416 -34.42 3.48 3.23
N THR A 417 -34.91 4.27 4.19
CA THR A 417 -35.72 5.48 3.93
C THR A 417 -34.90 6.55 3.17
N GLN A 418 -33.63 6.73 3.55
CA GLN A 418 -32.67 7.62 2.89
C GLN A 418 -32.25 7.11 1.49
N PHE A 419 -32.28 5.80 1.27
CA PHE A 419 -31.96 5.16 -0.02
C PHE A 419 -33.13 5.29 -1.00
N ALA A 420 -34.35 4.98 -0.55
CA ALA A 420 -35.59 5.13 -1.32
C ALA A 420 -36.00 6.61 -1.55
N MET A 421 -35.35 7.56 -0.86
CA MET A 421 -35.65 8.99 -0.90
C MET A 421 -37.12 9.34 -0.53
N GLY A 422 -37.74 8.52 0.33
CA GLY A 422 -39.13 8.68 0.73
C GLY A 422 -39.57 7.63 1.76
N ARG A 423 -40.74 7.83 2.38
CA ARG A 423 -41.26 6.92 3.41
C ARG A 423 -41.86 5.67 2.80
N LEU A 424 -41.18 4.55 2.98
CA LEU A 424 -41.72 3.22 2.63
C LEU A 424 -42.91 2.82 3.52
N GLU A 425 -43.05 3.42 4.71
CA GLU A 425 -44.27 3.31 5.56
C GLU A 425 -45.55 3.73 4.82
N GLU A 426 -45.43 4.64 3.84
CA GLU A 426 -46.53 5.16 3.02
C GLU A 426 -46.60 4.47 1.62
N GLN A 427 -45.62 3.60 1.29
CA GLN A 427 -45.48 2.92 -0.01
C GLN A 427 -44.97 1.48 0.15
N LEU A 428 -45.65 0.68 0.99
CA LEU A 428 -45.26 -0.70 1.32
C LEU A 428 -45.15 -1.61 0.08
N ASP A 429 -45.92 -1.36 -0.97
CA ASP A 429 -45.87 -2.13 -2.22
C ASP A 429 -44.50 -2.10 -2.92
N LYS A 430 -43.66 -1.10 -2.60
CA LYS A 430 -42.29 -0.96 -3.12
C LYS A 430 -41.22 -1.43 -2.13
N TYR A 431 -41.61 -1.94 -0.96
CA TYR A 431 -40.65 -2.32 0.08
C TYR A 431 -39.65 -3.36 -0.42
N GLU A 432 -40.12 -4.45 -1.04
CA GLU A 432 -39.25 -5.52 -1.54
C GLU A 432 -38.28 -5.01 -2.60
N GLU A 433 -38.73 -4.20 -3.58
CA GLU A 433 -37.86 -3.61 -4.62
C GLU A 433 -36.70 -2.79 -4.00
N TRP A 434 -37.00 -1.98 -2.97
CA TRP A 434 -35.97 -1.20 -2.29
C TRP A 434 -35.14 -2.03 -1.31
N ALA A 435 -35.69 -3.09 -0.73
CA ALA A 435 -35.00 -3.99 0.18
C ALA A 435 -33.97 -4.85 -0.56
N ASP A 436 -34.33 -5.45 -1.70
CA ASP A 436 -33.42 -6.19 -2.58
C ASP A 436 -32.23 -5.31 -3.00
N ARG A 437 -32.53 -4.10 -3.52
CA ARG A 437 -31.52 -3.11 -3.93
C ARG A 437 -30.68 -2.57 -2.78
N PHE A 438 -31.13 -2.71 -1.54
CA PHE A 438 -30.38 -2.34 -0.33
C PHE A 438 -29.53 -3.51 0.18
N GLU A 439 -29.97 -4.76 0.00
CA GLU A 439 -29.20 -5.97 0.29
C GLU A 439 -28.03 -6.15 -0.71
N ASP A 440 -28.15 -5.64 -1.94
CA ASP A 440 -27.07 -5.55 -2.93
C ASP A 440 -25.94 -4.56 -2.56
N LEU A 441 -26.13 -3.67 -1.58
CA LEU A 441 -25.10 -2.70 -1.18
C LEU A 441 -23.98 -3.38 -0.38
N PRO A 442 -22.71 -2.95 -0.53
CA PRO A 442 -21.57 -3.50 0.23
C PRO A 442 -21.53 -2.93 1.66
N LEU A 443 -22.62 -3.12 2.41
CA LEU A 443 -22.89 -2.55 3.72
C LEU A 443 -23.03 -3.67 4.76
N TYR A 444 -22.15 -3.65 5.76
CA TYR A 444 -22.07 -4.66 6.82
C TYR A 444 -22.37 -4.04 8.18
N PHE A 445 -22.93 -4.81 9.10
CA PHE A 445 -23.25 -4.35 10.46
C PHE A 445 -22.57 -5.23 11.51
N MET A 446 -21.95 -4.62 12.52
CA MET A 446 -21.54 -5.35 13.72
C MET A 446 -22.79 -5.76 14.51
N THR A 447 -22.82 -6.97 15.06
CA THR A 447 -23.94 -7.46 15.90
C THR A 447 -23.79 -7.07 17.38
N PHE A 448 -23.00 -6.02 17.67
CA PHE A 448 -22.76 -5.53 19.01
C PHE A 448 -23.85 -4.55 19.45
N HIS A 449 -24.24 -4.62 20.72
CA HIS A 449 -25.18 -3.68 21.34
C HIS A 449 -24.67 -3.30 22.74
N GLY A 450 -24.93 -2.06 23.16
CA GLY A 450 -24.51 -1.55 24.47
C GLY A 450 -22.99 -1.44 24.62
N GLN A 451 -22.50 -1.55 25.86
CA GLN A 451 -21.07 -1.43 26.15
C GLN A 451 -20.27 -2.62 25.63
N GLN A 452 -19.11 -2.35 25.01
CA GLN A 452 -18.24 -3.37 24.42
C GLN A 452 -16.76 -3.06 24.66
N SER A 453 -15.94 -4.11 24.71
CA SER A 453 -14.48 -3.93 24.82
C SER A 453 -13.89 -3.45 23.50
N ILE A 454 -12.96 -2.49 23.57
CA ILE A 454 -12.21 -2.00 22.40
C ILE A 454 -11.55 -3.15 21.63
N ARG A 455 -11.00 -4.15 22.32
CA ARG A 455 -10.32 -5.29 21.71
C ARG A 455 -11.27 -6.08 20.81
N SER A 456 -12.46 -6.42 21.31
CA SER A 456 -13.49 -7.13 20.54
C SER A 456 -13.91 -6.36 19.28
N VAL A 457 -14.01 -5.04 19.37
CA VAL A 457 -14.34 -4.17 18.23
C VAL A 457 -13.20 -4.15 17.21
N ILE A 458 -11.95 -3.96 17.63
CA ILE A 458 -10.78 -3.98 16.74
C ILE A 458 -10.60 -5.34 16.08
N ASP A 459 -10.71 -6.45 16.83
CA ASP A 459 -10.59 -7.81 16.27
C ASP A 459 -11.69 -8.06 15.22
N THR A 460 -12.91 -7.56 15.45
CA THR A 460 -14.01 -7.60 14.47
C THR A 460 -13.74 -6.75 13.23
N MET A 461 -13.18 -5.55 13.40
CA MET A 461 -12.77 -4.68 12.29
C MET A 461 -11.65 -5.31 11.46
N GLN A 462 -10.64 -5.92 12.10
CA GLN A 462 -9.56 -6.65 11.40
C GLN A 462 -10.10 -7.81 10.58
N HIS A 463 -10.98 -8.62 11.18
CA HIS A 463 -11.66 -9.71 10.47
C HIS A 463 -12.48 -9.18 9.28
N ALA A 464 -13.20 -8.06 9.45
CA ALA A 464 -14.04 -7.50 8.41
C ALA A 464 -13.24 -6.91 7.23
N VAL A 465 -12.11 -6.24 7.50
CA VAL A 465 -11.17 -5.81 6.45
C VAL A 465 -10.58 -7.03 5.73
N TYR A 466 -10.19 -8.08 6.47
CA TYR A 466 -9.55 -9.26 5.90
C TYR A 466 -10.49 -10.13 5.04
N VAL A 467 -11.77 -10.25 5.39
CA VAL A 467 -12.72 -11.17 4.72
C VAL A 467 -13.67 -10.48 3.74
N TYR A 468 -14.05 -9.22 4.00
CA TYR A 468 -15.03 -8.48 3.18
C TYR A 468 -14.43 -7.25 2.49
N ASP A 469 -13.10 -7.12 2.47
CA ASP A 469 -12.37 -5.98 1.90
C ASP A 469 -12.94 -4.62 2.36
N VAL A 470 -13.39 -4.54 3.63
CA VAL A 470 -13.94 -3.31 4.21
C VAL A 470 -12.91 -2.19 4.13
N CYS A 471 -13.31 -1.07 3.56
CA CYS A 471 -12.46 0.10 3.33
C CYS A 471 -12.90 1.33 4.13
N HIS A 472 -14.05 1.25 4.79
CA HIS A 472 -14.65 2.30 5.61
C HIS A 472 -15.32 1.66 6.83
N VAL A 473 -15.02 2.13 8.04
CA VAL A 473 -15.67 1.70 9.28
C VAL A 473 -16.29 2.92 9.97
N VAL A 474 -17.56 2.83 10.31
CA VAL A 474 -18.25 3.82 11.15
C VAL A 474 -18.43 3.28 12.56
N ILE A 475 -18.06 4.07 13.56
CA ILE A 475 -18.25 3.77 15.00
C ILE A 475 -19.16 4.83 15.61
N ASP A 476 -20.42 4.46 15.89
CA ASP A 476 -21.44 5.32 16.49
C ASP A 476 -21.96 4.67 17.79
N ASN A 477 -21.40 4.95 18.97
CA ASN A 477 -20.50 6.06 19.31
C ASN A 477 -19.43 5.61 20.33
N LEU A 478 -18.24 6.23 20.29
CA LEU A 478 -17.08 5.95 21.17
C LEU A 478 -17.44 5.84 22.65
N GLN A 479 -18.37 6.64 23.17
CA GLN A 479 -18.73 6.61 24.60
C GLN A 479 -19.19 5.23 25.11
N PHE A 480 -19.75 4.37 24.24
CA PHE A 480 -20.14 3.01 24.62
C PHE A 480 -18.94 2.06 24.81
N MET A 481 -17.76 2.41 24.29
CA MET A 481 -16.54 1.61 24.39
C MET A 481 -15.70 1.95 25.63
N MET A 482 -16.12 2.92 26.45
CA MET A 482 -15.36 3.46 27.58
C MET A 482 -15.61 2.75 28.93
N GLY A 483 -16.60 1.85 29.01
CA GLY A 483 -16.82 0.99 30.18
C GLY A 483 -17.21 1.72 31.48
N HIS A 484 -17.22 0.96 32.58
CA HIS A 484 -17.78 1.38 33.87
C HIS A 484 -16.75 1.94 34.86
N GLU A 485 -15.59 2.42 34.38
CA GLU A 485 -14.52 2.96 35.23
C GLU A 485 -14.99 4.21 35.99
N GLN A 486 -14.86 4.16 37.32
CA GLN A 486 -15.54 5.08 38.25
C GLN A 486 -14.78 6.40 38.49
N LEU A 487 -13.56 6.54 37.95
CA LEU A 487 -12.74 7.74 38.08
C LEU A 487 -12.75 8.55 36.78
N SER A 488 -12.89 9.87 36.89
CA SER A 488 -12.94 10.80 35.75
C SER A 488 -11.61 10.89 34.98
N THR A 489 -10.49 10.68 35.68
CA THR A 489 -9.13 10.69 35.13
C THR A 489 -8.92 9.53 34.15
N ASP A 490 -9.32 8.33 34.54
CA ASP A 490 -9.11 7.11 33.76
C ASP A 490 -9.91 7.14 32.45
N ARG A 491 -11.12 7.73 32.47
CA ARG A 491 -11.94 7.92 31.26
C ARG A 491 -11.25 8.73 30.17
N ILE A 492 -10.49 9.76 30.53
CA ILE A 492 -9.75 10.57 29.54
C ILE A 492 -8.61 9.74 28.93
N ALA A 493 -7.86 9.02 29.78
CA ALA A 493 -6.79 8.12 29.32
C ALA A 493 -7.32 6.96 28.46
N ALA A 494 -8.45 6.35 28.84
CA ALA A 494 -9.13 5.30 28.09
C ALA A 494 -9.60 5.80 26.71
N GLN A 495 -10.19 7.00 26.63
CA GLN A 495 -10.54 7.60 25.35
C GLN A 495 -9.30 7.87 24.49
N ASP A 496 -8.22 8.40 25.07
CA ASP A 496 -6.97 8.67 24.38
C ASP A 496 -6.29 7.40 23.85
N TYR A 497 -6.47 6.27 24.55
CA TYR A 497 -6.09 4.94 24.09
C TYR A 497 -6.99 4.47 22.93
N ILE A 498 -8.31 4.59 23.05
CA ILE A 498 -9.28 4.18 22.01
C ILE A 498 -9.04 4.95 20.71
N VAL A 499 -8.90 6.27 20.75
CA VAL A 499 -8.62 7.10 19.56
C VAL A 499 -7.28 6.70 18.94
N GLY A 500 -6.22 6.52 19.74
CA GLY A 500 -4.90 6.13 19.23
C GLY A 500 -4.94 4.75 18.55
N ALA A 501 -5.68 3.80 19.10
CA ALA A 501 -5.87 2.48 18.52
C ALA A 501 -6.66 2.53 17.20
N PHE A 502 -7.71 3.36 17.11
CA PHE A 502 -8.44 3.57 15.86
C PHE A 502 -7.61 4.31 14.80
N ARG A 503 -6.81 5.32 15.18
CA ARG A 503 -5.90 6.01 14.25
C ARG A 503 -4.89 5.04 13.67
N LYS A 504 -4.28 4.21 14.52
CA LYS A 504 -3.36 3.15 14.11
C LYS A 504 -4.04 2.12 13.21
N PHE A 505 -5.23 1.65 13.58
CA PHE A 505 -5.99 0.71 12.76
C PHE A 505 -6.24 1.26 11.35
N ALA A 506 -6.65 2.53 11.24
CA ALA A 506 -6.93 3.18 9.96
C ALA A 506 -5.69 3.11 9.05
N THR A 507 -4.54 3.58 9.55
CA THR A 507 -3.26 3.58 8.81
C THR A 507 -2.80 2.16 8.44
N ASP A 508 -2.68 1.27 9.43
CA ASP A 508 -2.10 -0.07 9.26
C ASP A 508 -2.91 -0.93 8.26
N ASN A 509 -4.22 -0.71 8.17
CA ASN A 509 -5.13 -1.50 7.33
C ASN A 509 -5.58 -0.77 6.06
N SER A 510 -5.14 0.47 5.82
CA SER A 510 -5.64 1.32 4.73
C SER A 510 -7.17 1.40 4.69
N CYS A 511 -7.79 1.61 5.86
CA CYS A 511 -9.24 1.69 6.03
C CYS A 511 -9.59 3.06 6.61
N HIS A 512 -10.60 3.74 6.07
CA HIS A 512 -11.11 4.97 6.69
C HIS A 512 -11.86 4.61 7.98
N VAL A 513 -11.70 5.41 9.03
CA VAL A 513 -12.50 5.27 10.26
C VAL A 513 -13.25 6.58 10.51
N THR A 514 -14.58 6.52 10.48
CA THR A 514 -15.45 7.62 10.90
C THR A 514 -15.91 7.36 12.34
N LEU A 515 -15.41 8.17 13.26
CA LEU A 515 -15.60 8.01 14.70
C LEU A 515 -16.53 9.11 15.21
N VAL A 516 -17.74 8.74 15.61
CA VAL A 516 -18.62 9.67 16.33
C VAL A 516 -18.10 9.82 17.76
N ILE A 517 -18.11 11.06 18.27
CA ILE A 517 -17.80 11.41 19.66
C ILE A 517 -18.79 12.49 20.10
N HIS A 518 -19.49 12.31 21.23
CA HIS A 518 -20.29 13.42 21.81
C HIS A 518 -19.39 14.57 22.31
N PRO A 519 -19.85 15.83 22.26
CA PRO A 519 -19.17 16.95 22.91
C PRO A 519 -19.25 16.85 24.44
N ARG A 520 -18.44 17.67 25.12
CA ARG A 520 -18.64 17.99 26.54
C ARG A 520 -19.99 18.68 26.74
N LYS A 521 -20.49 18.70 27.98
CA LYS A 521 -21.64 19.56 28.31
C LYS A 521 -21.18 21.01 28.24
N GLU A 522 -21.66 21.72 27.22
CA GLU A 522 -21.54 23.17 27.05
C GLU A 522 -22.94 23.79 27.05
N ASP A 523 -23.02 25.11 27.17
CA ASP A 523 -24.30 25.83 27.17
C ASP A 523 -24.97 25.71 25.79
N ASP A 524 -26.28 25.42 25.77
CA ASP A 524 -27.10 25.19 24.57
C ASP A 524 -27.08 26.35 23.54
N ASP A 525 -26.64 27.54 23.96
CA ASP A 525 -26.56 28.77 23.14
C ASP A 525 -25.14 29.03 22.56
N LYS A 526 -24.15 28.19 22.87
CA LYS A 526 -22.77 28.33 22.37
C LYS A 526 -22.50 27.41 21.18
N GLU A 527 -21.82 27.95 20.16
CA GLU A 527 -21.37 27.17 19.00
C GLU A 527 -20.16 26.32 19.38
N LEU A 528 -20.27 25.00 19.16
CA LEU A 528 -19.22 24.04 19.53
C LEU A 528 -17.92 24.33 18.78
N GLN A 529 -16.79 24.22 19.47
CA GLN A 529 -15.46 24.35 18.87
C GLN A 529 -14.74 22.99 18.88
N THR A 530 -13.57 22.92 18.24
CA THR A 530 -12.72 21.72 18.29
C THR A 530 -12.28 21.36 19.73
N ALA A 531 -12.28 22.33 20.65
CA ALA A 531 -12.04 22.13 22.08
C ALA A 531 -13.26 21.55 22.85
N SER A 532 -14.46 21.64 22.27
CA SER A 532 -15.72 21.16 22.87
C SER A 532 -15.91 19.65 22.76
N ILE A 533 -15.02 18.94 22.06
CA ILE A 533 -15.03 17.48 21.95
C ILE A 533 -14.78 16.86 23.34
N PHE A 534 -15.56 15.83 23.72
CA PHE A 534 -15.35 15.11 24.97
C PHE A 534 -13.99 14.37 24.94
N GLY A 535 -13.34 14.21 26.10
CA GLY A 535 -11.98 13.67 26.20
C GLY A 535 -10.88 14.74 26.12
N SER A 536 -9.64 14.33 25.89
CA SER A 536 -8.51 15.26 25.72
C SER A 536 -8.49 15.88 24.31
N ALA A 537 -7.54 16.79 24.06
CA ALA A 537 -7.26 17.31 22.72
C ALA A 537 -6.75 16.22 21.73
N LYS A 538 -6.37 15.04 22.20
CA LYS A 538 -5.84 13.95 21.35
C LYS A 538 -6.82 13.54 20.26
N ALA A 539 -8.13 13.52 20.55
CA ALA A 539 -9.16 13.20 19.56
C ALA A 539 -9.07 14.08 18.30
N SER A 540 -8.88 15.39 18.46
CA SER A 540 -8.77 16.33 17.34
C SER A 540 -7.34 16.47 16.80
N GLN A 541 -6.31 16.08 17.56
CA GLN A 541 -4.92 16.04 17.10
C GLN A 541 -4.65 14.84 16.18
N GLU A 542 -5.09 13.64 16.57
CA GLU A 542 -4.89 12.39 15.83
C GLU A 542 -5.73 12.32 14.55
N ALA A 543 -6.98 12.80 14.61
CA ALA A 543 -7.87 12.84 13.46
C ALA A 543 -7.28 13.62 12.29
N ASP A 544 -7.54 13.18 11.07
CA ASP A 544 -7.17 13.89 9.84
C ASP A 544 -8.24 14.91 9.49
N ASN A 545 -9.51 14.53 9.65
CA ASN A 545 -10.66 15.40 9.45
C ASN A 545 -11.46 15.55 10.75
N VAL A 546 -11.93 16.76 11.05
CA VAL A 546 -12.84 17.02 12.18
C VAL A 546 -14.08 17.74 11.67
N LEU A 547 -15.24 17.12 11.92
CA LEU A 547 -16.55 17.55 11.47
C LEU A 547 -17.44 17.85 12.68
N ILE A 548 -18.03 19.05 12.71
CA ILE A 548 -18.91 19.53 13.78
C ILE A 548 -20.29 19.82 13.18
N LEU A 549 -21.30 19.08 13.61
CA LEU A 549 -22.70 19.33 13.28
C LEU A 549 -23.29 20.34 14.27
N GLN A 550 -23.49 21.56 13.81
CA GLN A 550 -24.04 22.67 14.59
C GLN A 550 -25.56 22.76 14.38
N ASP A 551 -26.30 23.10 15.44
CA ASP A 551 -27.76 23.36 15.38
C ASP A 551 -28.05 24.71 16.04
N ARG A 552 -28.03 25.78 15.25
CA ARG A 552 -28.23 27.14 15.75
C ARG A 552 -29.72 27.45 15.86
N LYS A 553 -30.26 27.32 17.06
CA LYS A 553 -31.62 27.76 17.41
C LYS A 553 -31.76 29.26 17.11
N LEU A 554 -32.79 29.64 16.37
CA LEU A 554 -33.12 31.04 16.10
C LEU A 554 -34.29 31.46 17.01
N VAL A 555 -34.27 32.70 17.49
CA VAL A 555 -35.33 33.25 18.35
C VAL A 555 -36.69 33.25 17.64
N THR A 556 -36.69 33.36 16.31
CA THR A 556 -37.88 33.26 15.45
C THR A 556 -37.58 32.39 14.23
N GLY A 557 -38.18 31.19 14.20
CA GLY A 557 -38.11 30.24 13.07
C GLY A 557 -37.41 28.92 13.39
N PRO A 558 -37.44 27.94 12.47
CA PRO A 558 -36.71 26.69 12.64
C PRO A 558 -35.20 26.96 12.66
N GLY A 559 -34.48 26.27 13.56
CA GLY A 559 -33.03 26.41 13.73
C GLY A 559 -32.26 26.11 12.44
N LYS A 560 -31.16 26.85 12.22
CA LYS A 560 -30.28 26.62 11.07
C LYS A 560 -29.21 25.60 11.45
N ARG A 561 -29.33 24.40 10.85
CA ARG A 561 -28.29 23.37 10.90
C ARG A 561 -27.25 23.62 9.83
N TYR A 562 -25.99 23.40 10.17
CA TYR A 562 -24.88 23.45 9.23
C TYR A 562 -23.78 22.50 9.68
N LEU A 563 -23.03 21.98 8.72
CA LEU A 563 -21.81 21.24 8.99
C LEU A 563 -20.62 22.19 8.93
N GLN A 564 -19.75 22.08 9.92
CA GLN A 564 -18.47 22.78 9.99
C GLN A 564 -17.34 21.77 9.86
N VAL A 565 -16.50 21.94 8.84
CA VAL A 565 -15.19 21.28 8.73
C VAL A 565 -14.22 22.14 9.53
N SER A 566 -13.83 21.70 10.72
CA SER A 566 -12.89 22.43 11.58
C SER A 566 -11.44 21.95 11.46
N LYS A 567 -11.22 20.82 10.79
CA LYS A 567 -9.89 20.31 10.40
C LYS A 567 -9.99 19.48 9.13
N ASN A 568 -9.00 19.63 8.25
CA ASN A 568 -8.72 18.79 7.09
C ASN A 568 -7.20 18.71 6.93
N ARG A 569 -6.60 17.52 7.10
CA ARG A 569 -5.14 17.33 6.98
C ARG A 569 -4.66 17.28 5.53
N PHE A 570 -5.50 16.85 4.59
CA PHE A 570 -5.11 16.58 3.21
C PHE A 570 -4.88 17.86 2.40
N ASP A 571 -5.86 18.78 2.43
CA ASP A 571 -5.83 20.01 1.62
C ASP A 571 -5.75 21.29 2.47
N GLY A 572 -6.05 21.21 3.77
CA GLY A 572 -6.08 22.37 4.67
C GLY A 572 -7.37 23.19 4.61
N ASP A 573 -8.19 23.05 3.56
CA ASP A 573 -9.48 23.73 3.41
C ASP A 573 -10.44 23.41 4.58
N VAL A 574 -10.88 24.48 5.26
CA VAL A 574 -11.85 24.47 6.37
C VAL A 574 -13.00 25.43 6.07
N GLY A 575 -14.18 25.20 6.67
CA GLY A 575 -15.34 26.06 6.42
C GLY A 575 -16.66 25.47 6.89
N VAL A 576 -17.76 26.12 6.49
CA VAL A 576 -19.13 25.72 6.84
C VAL A 576 -20.00 25.59 5.59
N PHE A 577 -21.00 24.70 5.64
CA PHE A 577 -22.08 24.65 4.66
C PHE A 577 -23.43 24.30 5.32
N PRO A 578 -24.56 24.90 4.88
CA PRO A 578 -25.87 24.67 5.46
C PRO A 578 -26.38 23.25 5.18
N LEU A 579 -27.19 22.72 6.10
CA LEU A 579 -27.88 21.44 5.95
C LEU A 579 -29.40 21.64 6.06
N GLU A 580 -30.15 21.17 5.06
CA GLU A 580 -31.61 21.22 5.06
C GLU A 580 -32.20 19.82 5.31
N PHE A 581 -32.83 19.62 6.46
CA PHE A 581 -33.37 18.31 6.83
C PHE A 581 -34.76 18.04 6.22
N ASN A 582 -34.85 17.08 5.31
CA ASN A 582 -36.10 16.63 4.72
C ASN A 582 -36.76 15.54 5.60
N LYS A 583 -37.89 15.88 6.22
CA LYS A 583 -38.67 14.98 7.11
C LYS A 583 -39.30 13.77 6.40
N ASN A 584 -39.37 13.75 5.08
CA ASN A 584 -39.99 12.68 4.31
C ASN A 584 -38.96 11.59 3.95
N SER A 585 -37.79 11.98 3.46
CA SER A 585 -36.68 11.07 3.11
C SER A 585 -35.70 10.82 4.26
N LEU A 586 -35.80 11.59 5.36
CA LEU A 586 -34.81 11.63 6.46
C LEU A 586 -33.39 12.02 6.01
N THR A 587 -33.28 12.78 4.92
CA THR A 587 -32.00 13.19 4.31
C THR A 587 -31.66 14.65 4.64
N PHE A 588 -30.37 14.97 4.59
CA PHE A 588 -29.81 16.32 4.57
C PHE A 588 -29.34 16.76 3.18
N SER A 589 -29.27 15.84 2.20
CA SER A 589 -28.91 16.17 0.82
C SER A 589 -29.94 17.09 0.15
N ILE A 590 -29.49 18.10 -0.59
CA ILE A 590 -30.36 18.97 -1.40
C ILE A 590 -30.92 18.17 -2.59
N PRO A 591 -32.25 18.12 -2.83
CA PRO A 591 -32.80 17.43 -3.99
C PRO A 591 -32.25 17.99 -5.31
N PRO A 592 -31.83 17.15 -6.28
CA PRO A 592 -31.37 17.64 -7.57
C PRO A 592 -32.49 18.41 -8.27
N LYS A 593 -32.24 19.69 -8.59
CA LYS A 593 -33.23 20.57 -9.23
C LYS A 593 -33.67 19.99 -10.58
N SER A 594 -34.86 19.40 -10.62
CA SER A 594 -35.47 18.94 -11.87
C SER A 594 -35.64 20.14 -12.81
N LYS A 595 -35.00 20.08 -13.99
CA LYS A 595 -35.20 21.06 -15.06
C LYS A 595 -36.57 20.84 -15.73
N ALA A 596 -37.64 21.13 -14.98
CA ALA A 596 -39.02 20.99 -15.41
C ALA A 596 -39.78 22.31 -15.32
N ARG A 597 -39.25 23.37 -15.94
CA ARG A 597 -40.10 24.48 -16.43
C ARG A 597 -40.58 24.13 -17.84
N LEU A 598 -41.71 23.42 -17.90
CA LEU A 598 -42.55 23.37 -19.09
C LEU A 598 -42.76 24.81 -19.59
N LYS A 599 -42.27 25.12 -20.80
CA LYS A 599 -42.68 26.33 -21.49
C LYS A 599 -44.19 26.21 -21.71
N LYS A 600 -44.98 27.08 -21.08
CA LYS A 600 -46.36 27.33 -21.55
C LYS A 600 -46.25 27.74 -23.01
N ILE A 601 -46.74 26.89 -23.90
CA ILE A 601 -47.08 27.31 -25.25
C ILE A 601 -48.19 28.34 -25.07
N LYS A 602 -47.92 29.56 -25.53
CA LYS A 602 -48.92 30.60 -25.67
C LYS A 602 -49.24 30.63 -27.16
N ASP A 603 -50.45 30.23 -27.51
CA ASP A 603 -50.94 30.39 -28.88
C ASP A 603 -50.97 31.88 -29.23
N ASP A 604 -50.39 32.23 -30.36
CA ASP A 604 -50.57 33.54 -30.99
C ASP A 604 -50.71 33.32 -32.51
N ASN A 605 -51.97 33.31 -32.98
CA ASN A 605 -52.32 33.34 -34.39
C ASN A 605 -52.10 34.77 -34.91
N GLY A 606 -51.25 35.00 -35.93
CA GLY A 606 -51.08 36.37 -36.43
C GLY A 606 -50.01 36.61 -37.50
N LEU A 607 -50.25 36.09 -38.71
CA LEU A 607 -49.87 36.62 -40.05
C LEU A 607 -48.63 37.54 -40.23
N VAL A 608 -47.82 37.15 -41.22
CA VAL A 608 -46.64 37.85 -41.74
C VAL A 608 -46.97 39.18 -42.45
N ALA A 609 -46.19 40.24 -42.18
CA ALA A 609 -46.04 41.39 -43.07
C ALA A 609 -44.58 41.91 -43.10
N LYS A 610 -44.16 42.46 -44.26
CA LYS A 610 -42.75 42.70 -44.63
C LYS A 610 -42.17 44.03 -44.10
N LYS A 611 -40.85 44.06 -43.85
CA LYS A 611 -40.02 45.29 -43.96
C LYS A 611 -39.89 45.72 -45.42
N PRO A 612 -39.65 47.02 -45.70
CA PRO A 612 -38.28 47.44 -46.01
C PRO A 612 -37.87 48.78 -45.35
N SER A 613 -36.62 49.18 -45.57
CA SER A 613 -35.88 50.22 -44.83
C SER A 613 -35.51 51.46 -45.66
N SER A 614 -35.60 52.65 -45.06
CA SER A 614 -34.76 53.84 -45.30
C SER A 614 -35.16 54.97 -44.31
N GLY A 615 -34.32 55.88 -43.84
CA GLY A 615 -32.85 56.00 -43.88
C GLY A 615 -32.37 57.39 -43.35
N LYS A 616 -31.05 57.52 -43.11
CA LYS A 616 -30.25 58.76 -42.91
C LYS A 616 -30.46 59.66 -41.66
N LYS A 617 -29.32 59.93 -40.98
CA LYS A 617 -28.79 61.21 -40.41
C LYS A 617 -29.67 62.02 -39.43
N GLY A 618 -29.15 62.63 -38.36
CA GLY A 618 -27.77 62.74 -37.85
C GLY A 618 -27.63 63.92 -36.85
N ALA A 619 -26.39 64.29 -36.53
CA ALA A 619 -25.94 65.44 -35.71
C ALA A 619 -25.91 65.30 -34.17
N VAL A 620 -24.72 65.62 -33.65
CA VAL A 620 -24.38 66.04 -32.27
C VAL A 620 -23.68 67.41 -32.45
N PRO A 621 -23.72 68.33 -31.47
CA PRO A 621 -22.44 68.75 -30.89
C PRO A 621 -22.47 68.97 -29.37
N GLN A 622 -21.28 69.18 -28.82
CA GLN A 622 -20.92 69.28 -27.40
C GLN A 622 -21.25 70.65 -26.78
N ASN A 623 -21.24 70.68 -25.44
CA ASN A 623 -20.62 71.68 -24.54
C ASN A 623 -20.92 71.24 -23.09
N SER A 624 -20.17 71.60 -22.04
CA SER A 624 -18.76 72.02 -21.87
C SER A 624 -18.46 71.99 -20.35
N GLU A 625 -17.20 72.04 -19.95
CA GLU A 625 -16.76 71.94 -18.54
C GLU A 625 -17.15 73.17 -17.69
N THR A 626 -17.44 72.93 -16.40
CA THR A 626 -16.77 73.55 -15.21
C THR A 626 -17.04 72.70 -13.97
#